data_AF-A0A3D0HMF0-F1
#
_entry.id   AF-A0A3D0HMF0-F1
#
_cell.length_a   1.000
_cell.length_b   1.000
_cell.length_c   1.000
_cell.angle_alpha   90.00
_cell.angle_beta   90.00
_cell.angle_gamma   90.00
#
_symmetry.space_group_name_H-M   'P 1'
#
loop_
_entity.id
_entity.type
_entity.pdbx_description
1 polymer ?
#
loop_
_entity_poly.entity_id
_entity_poly.type
_entity_poly.pdbx_seq_one_letter_code
_entity_poly.pdbx_strand_id
1 'polypeptide(L)'
;MPIEVQKKFFSSSQYVALYHFREQCELVSEFLNACRNQAEVLYRLFRSLILEEDALFQMIGKLALSLLEKGVRDPGIDQSIDQIVEKINDTETFLTEKAGMSIELNREKMERLYFALLSGDVQAKEEKEKMDEPGKEYLYESLEQIVEYAPVHMRVKSEFTEAVEAFTALSDKFARTPEATEVRKNVSKLFYEIYEAVVKKSMEDEELPLAVRLFLDYGFVSEKLVSEEELDTILELHPEADTEEDGCRAYTMVKWLRAVYDGVKETSKNEFDEDFAAYLRRQVKEQKITQQEMDRMLSDQEERMHFECQNVFRYASRVINGNITMFVPILCSDGIYSNLGNSYVTEKRLNETIRQIEKIDYSIFYRERLASYENVDVNKAVVIERVTPDIIIFPIYGRNTIMWQDITGKRRNSKGRLLVPVWLEKELSLEMVHLLGNFRWEKCRTETGSHWNDFRYPSLTSEYTDYLQFYKKNSELSQERKNKVRAQLVQCNNKHKEVFLKDYADWILREARGAMKLSRVARTILFTYCPFSAETMKTLEGQTPYSEAAKKYIRDNRAARKSLDMMMHKWVKAGLEIPQEIAATAEYLKG
;
A
#
# COMPACT_ATOMS: atom_id res chain seq x y z
N MET A 1 -42.56 10.41 54.01
CA MET A 1 -43.25 11.60 54.57
C MET A 1 -44.50 11.88 53.75
N PRO A 2 -45.59 12.38 54.34
CA PRO A 2 -46.76 12.84 53.60
C PRO A 2 -46.38 14.01 52.66
N ILE A 3 -46.91 14.01 51.42
CA ILE A 3 -46.62 15.02 50.39
C ILE A 3 -46.90 16.45 50.86
N GLU A 4 -47.93 16.65 51.67
CA GLU A 4 -48.31 17.97 52.18
C GLU A 4 -47.27 18.55 53.16
N VAL A 5 -46.63 17.68 53.95
CA VAL A 5 -45.58 18.06 54.89
C VAL A 5 -44.31 18.45 54.15
N GLN A 6 -43.95 17.70 53.10
CA GLN A 6 -42.83 18.03 52.22
C GLN A 6 -43.06 19.36 51.50
N LYS A 7 -44.24 19.58 50.92
CA LYS A 7 -44.57 20.86 50.25
C LYS A 7 -44.45 22.05 51.20
N LYS A 8 -44.99 21.95 52.42
CA LYS A 8 -44.84 23.00 53.45
C LYS A 8 -43.38 23.27 53.78
N PHE A 9 -42.58 22.22 53.98
CA PHE A 9 -41.15 22.33 54.29
C PHE A 9 -40.36 23.03 53.17
N PHE A 10 -40.50 22.59 51.92
CA PHE A 10 -39.79 23.20 50.79
C PHE A 10 -40.32 24.61 50.43
N SER A 11 -41.59 24.92 50.69
CA SER A 11 -42.16 26.26 50.50
C SER A 11 -41.76 27.28 51.57
N SER A 12 -41.18 26.83 52.70
CA SER A 12 -40.86 27.69 53.84
C SER A 12 -39.63 28.59 53.62
N SER A 13 -38.70 28.17 52.76
CA SER A 13 -37.47 28.90 52.49
C SER A 13 -36.90 28.53 51.12
N GLN A 14 -36.66 29.56 50.30
CA GLN A 14 -36.02 29.40 48.99
C GLN A 14 -34.62 28.78 49.10
N TYR A 15 -33.90 29.05 50.20
CA TYR A 15 -32.60 28.47 50.46
C TYR A 15 -32.67 26.95 50.67
N VAL A 16 -33.65 26.48 51.44
CA VAL A 16 -33.85 25.05 51.73
C VAL A 16 -34.23 24.29 50.45
N ALA A 17 -35.10 24.86 49.62
CA ALA A 17 -35.46 24.28 48.33
C ALA A 17 -34.25 24.20 47.38
N LEU A 18 -33.45 25.27 47.28
CA LEU A 18 -32.28 25.30 46.38
C LEU A 18 -31.16 24.36 46.85
N TYR A 19 -30.95 24.24 48.16
CA TYR A 19 -29.97 23.33 48.75
C TYR A 19 -30.29 21.87 48.44
N HIS A 20 -31.52 21.43 48.71
CA HIS A 20 -31.94 20.05 48.41
C HIS A 20 -32.05 19.77 46.92
N PHE A 21 -32.36 20.78 46.09
CA PHE A 21 -32.29 20.62 44.63
C PHE A 21 -30.85 20.33 44.18
N ARG A 22 -29.85 21.06 44.70
CA ARG A 22 -28.43 20.79 44.38
C ARG A 22 -27.99 19.42 44.85
N GLU A 23 -28.34 19.05 46.08
CA GLU A 23 -28.07 17.73 46.63
C GLU A 23 -28.68 16.62 45.76
N GLN A 24 -29.93 16.78 45.31
CA GLN A 24 -30.55 15.85 44.37
C GLN A 24 -29.86 15.83 43.01
N CYS A 25 -29.41 16.98 42.48
CA CYS A 25 -28.66 17.01 41.23
C CYS A 25 -27.32 16.27 41.34
N GLU A 26 -26.59 16.43 42.44
CA GLU A 26 -25.33 15.71 42.71
C GLU A 26 -25.59 14.20 42.81
N LEU A 27 -26.60 13.80 43.58
CA LEU A 27 -26.95 12.39 43.81
C LEU A 27 -27.46 11.72 42.53
N VAL A 28 -28.24 12.43 41.71
CA VAL A 28 -28.68 11.95 40.39
C VAL A 28 -27.48 11.79 39.45
N SER A 29 -26.52 12.72 39.49
CA SER A 29 -25.29 12.62 38.68
C SER A 29 -24.44 11.40 39.09
N GLU A 30 -24.25 11.17 40.39
CA GLU A 30 -23.56 9.98 40.91
C GLU A 30 -24.30 8.69 40.51
N PHE A 31 -25.63 8.66 40.63
CA PHE A 31 -26.43 7.51 40.26
C PHE A 31 -26.36 7.22 38.76
N LEU A 32 -26.43 8.25 37.91
CA LEU A 32 -26.27 8.12 36.46
C LEU A 32 -24.88 7.58 36.10
N ASN A 33 -23.82 8.07 36.75
CA ASN A 33 -22.46 7.55 36.56
C ASN A 33 -22.34 6.08 36.98
N ALA A 34 -22.93 5.70 38.12
CA ALA A 34 -22.94 4.31 38.56
C ALA A 34 -23.70 3.40 37.58
N CYS A 35 -24.87 3.84 37.09
CA CYS A 35 -25.63 3.13 36.06
C CYS A 35 -24.83 2.97 34.77
N ARG A 36 -24.11 4.02 34.35
CA ARG A 36 -23.24 3.99 33.16
C ARG A 36 -22.13 2.97 33.30
N ASN A 37 -21.41 2.96 34.43
CA ASN A 37 -20.36 1.98 34.70
C ASN A 37 -20.89 0.54 34.70
N GLN A 38 -22.07 0.30 35.30
CA GLN A 38 -22.68 -1.03 35.30
C GLN A 38 -23.14 -1.46 33.90
N ALA A 39 -23.68 -0.53 33.12
CA ALA A 39 -24.04 -0.79 31.72
C ALA A 39 -22.81 -1.14 30.88
N GLU A 40 -21.68 -0.46 31.11
CA GLU A 40 -20.41 -0.73 30.44
C GLU A 40 -19.85 -2.12 30.79
N VAL A 41 -19.93 -2.52 32.06
CA VAL A 41 -19.57 -3.89 32.50
C VAL A 41 -20.48 -4.93 31.86
N LEU A 42 -21.80 -4.70 31.84
CA LEU A 42 -22.76 -5.59 31.18
C LEU A 42 -22.48 -5.69 29.68
N TYR A 43 -22.16 -4.57 29.04
CA TYR A 43 -21.79 -4.53 27.63
C TYR A 43 -20.52 -5.33 27.35
N ARG A 44 -19.49 -5.24 28.22
CA ARG A 44 -18.28 -6.08 28.11
C ARG A 44 -18.61 -7.57 28.20
N LEU A 45 -19.46 -7.99 29.14
CA LEU A 45 -19.87 -9.40 29.23
C LEU A 45 -20.71 -9.85 28.03
N PHE A 46 -21.55 -8.94 27.52
CA PHE A 46 -22.33 -9.16 26.32
C PHE A 46 -21.45 -9.35 25.07
N ARG A 47 -20.30 -8.67 25.00
CA ARG A 47 -19.33 -8.88 23.92
C ARG A 47 -18.80 -10.32 23.89
N SER A 48 -18.36 -10.87 25.01
CA SER A 48 -17.91 -12.26 25.08
C SER A 48 -19.03 -13.28 24.78
N LEU A 49 -20.30 -12.87 24.86
CA LEU A 49 -21.42 -13.71 24.48
C LEU A 49 -21.58 -13.83 22.95
N ILE A 50 -21.33 -12.75 22.19
CA ILE A 50 -21.61 -12.71 20.74
C ILE A 50 -20.66 -11.88 19.86
N LEU A 51 -20.03 -10.81 20.36
CA LEU A 51 -19.26 -9.84 19.55
C LEU A 51 -17.75 -10.10 19.48
N GLU A 52 -17.20 -11.08 20.21
CA GLU A 52 -15.77 -11.46 20.18
C GLU A 52 -15.51 -12.66 19.26
N GLU A 53 -14.32 -12.77 18.63
CA GLU A 53 -14.04 -13.84 17.64
C GLU A 53 -14.25 -15.24 18.25
N ASP A 54 -13.97 -15.36 19.55
CA ASP A 54 -14.21 -16.52 20.40
C ASP A 54 -15.52 -16.43 21.20
N ALA A 55 -16.53 -15.71 20.70
CA ALA A 55 -17.78 -15.54 21.42
C ALA A 55 -18.47 -16.88 21.68
N LEU A 56 -19.10 -16.99 22.84
CA LEU A 56 -19.77 -18.22 23.27
C LEU A 56 -20.82 -18.69 22.24
N PHE A 57 -21.58 -17.76 21.66
CA PHE A 57 -22.54 -18.06 20.61
C PHE A 57 -21.88 -18.70 19.38
N GLN A 58 -20.74 -18.17 18.94
CA GLN A 58 -20.03 -18.71 17.77
C GLN A 58 -19.37 -20.04 18.06
N MET A 59 -18.74 -20.21 19.22
CA MET A 59 -18.15 -21.48 19.62
C MET A 59 -19.18 -22.60 19.69
N ILE A 60 -20.32 -22.36 20.35
CA ILE A 60 -21.39 -23.36 20.46
C ILE A 60 -22.08 -23.57 19.11
N GLY A 61 -22.27 -22.51 18.31
CA GLY A 61 -22.77 -22.60 16.94
C GLY A 61 -21.89 -23.47 16.04
N LYS A 62 -20.57 -23.25 16.04
CA LYS A 62 -19.58 -24.05 15.30
C LYS A 62 -19.57 -25.50 15.77
N LEU A 63 -19.69 -25.74 17.09
CA LEU A 63 -19.80 -27.09 17.65
C LEU A 63 -21.07 -27.80 17.17
N ALA A 64 -22.22 -27.13 17.21
CA ALA A 64 -23.50 -27.66 16.77
C ALA A 64 -23.48 -28.01 15.27
N LEU A 65 -22.96 -27.10 14.43
CA LEU A 65 -22.78 -27.35 13.00
C LEU A 65 -21.83 -28.53 12.73
N SER A 66 -20.73 -28.65 13.49
CA SER A 66 -19.77 -29.75 13.36
C SER A 66 -20.34 -31.11 13.80
N LEU A 67 -21.30 -31.14 14.72
CA LEU A 67 -22.02 -32.35 15.12
C LEU A 67 -23.07 -32.74 14.08
N LEU A 68 -23.79 -31.76 13.54
CA LEU A 68 -24.71 -31.92 12.42
C LEU A 68 -24.01 -32.51 11.19
N GLU A 69 -22.83 -32.01 10.81
CA GLU A 69 -22.01 -32.57 9.72
C GLU A 69 -21.64 -34.05 9.92
N LYS A 70 -21.59 -34.51 11.18
CA LYS A 70 -21.32 -35.91 11.56
C LYS A 70 -22.60 -36.73 11.71
N GLY A 71 -23.76 -36.16 11.42
CA GLY A 71 -25.08 -36.79 11.55
C GLY A 71 -25.57 -36.95 12.99
N VAL A 72 -24.98 -36.22 13.95
CA VAL A 72 -25.33 -36.30 15.38
C VAL A 72 -26.03 -35.01 15.79
N ARG A 73 -27.26 -35.10 16.29
CA ARG A 73 -27.94 -34.01 17.00
C ARG A 73 -27.89 -34.25 18.50
N ASP A 74 -27.39 -33.27 19.24
CA ASP A 74 -27.41 -33.26 20.70
C ASP A 74 -28.43 -32.21 21.19
N PRO A 75 -29.56 -32.65 21.79
CA PRO A 75 -30.57 -31.74 22.31
C PRO A 75 -30.06 -30.75 23.36
N GLY A 76 -28.98 -31.09 24.08
CA GLY A 76 -28.38 -30.22 25.09
C GLY A 76 -27.64 -29.03 24.47
N ILE A 77 -27.07 -29.21 23.27
CA ILE A 77 -26.40 -28.13 22.55
C ILE A 77 -27.44 -27.21 21.89
N ASP A 78 -28.48 -27.79 21.29
CA ASP A 78 -29.60 -27.01 20.73
C ASP A 78 -30.25 -26.12 21.82
N GLN A 79 -30.52 -26.70 23.00
CA GLN A 79 -31.07 -25.95 24.13
C GLN A 79 -30.10 -24.87 24.66
N SER A 80 -28.79 -25.10 24.57
CA SER A 80 -27.79 -24.11 24.97
C SER A 80 -27.76 -22.93 24.00
N ILE A 81 -27.92 -23.18 22.70
CA ILE A 81 -28.04 -22.11 21.69
C ILE A 81 -29.29 -21.28 21.94
N ASP A 82 -30.44 -21.92 22.21
CA ASP A 82 -31.69 -21.22 22.52
C ASP A 82 -31.54 -20.29 23.72
N GLN A 83 -30.91 -20.77 24.80
CA GLN A 83 -30.65 -19.97 26.01
C GLN A 83 -29.72 -18.79 25.73
N ILE A 84 -28.70 -19.00 24.89
CA ILE A 84 -27.77 -17.93 24.52
C ILE A 84 -28.51 -16.86 23.70
N VAL A 85 -29.31 -17.26 22.71
CA VAL A 85 -30.11 -16.32 21.89
C VAL A 85 -31.10 -15.54 22.75
N GLU A 86 -31.79 -16.20 23.69
CA GLU A 86 -32.69 -15.54 24.65
C GLU A 86 -31.91 -14.50 25.48
N LYS A 87 -30.74 -14.88 26.00
CA LYS A 87 -29.90 -13.95 26.77
C LYS A 87 -29.33 -12.81 25.95
N ILE A 88 -29.04 -13.04 24.67
CA ILE A 88 -28.62 -11.97 23.76
C ILE A 88 -29.76 -10.95 23.61
N ASN A 89 -30.98 -11.42 23.29
CA ASN A 89 -32.14 -10.56 23.10
C ASN A 89 -32.51 -9.76 24.38
N ASP A 90 -32.50 -10.42 25.54
CA ASP A 90 -32.75 -9.77 26.84
C ASP A 90 -31.75 -8.65 27.11
N THR A 91 -30.46 -8.94 26.89
CA THR A 91 -29.37 -8.02 27.22
C THR A 91 -29.30 -6.87 26.23
N GLU A 92 -29.54 -7.12 24.95
CA GLU A 92 -29.63 -6.09 23.90
C GLU A 92 -30.78 -5.10 24.18
N THR A 93 -31.96 -5.63 24.53
CA THR A 93 -33.13 -4.82 24.88
C THR A 93 -32.83 -3.95 26.10
N PHE A 94 -32.19 -4.53 27.12
CA PHE A 94 -31.81 -3.78 28.31
C PHE A 94 -30.81 -2.66 28.00
N LEU A 95 -29.75 -2.95 27.24
CA LEU A 95 -28.71 -1.97 26.91
C LEU A 95 -29.25 -0.85 26.01
N THR A 96 -30.14 -1.17 25.07
CA THR A 96 -30.75 -0.19 24.17
C THR A 96 -31.80 0.66 24.88
N GLU A 97 -32.77 0.04 25.56
CA GLU A 97 -33.91 0.76 26.16
C GLU A 97 -33.60 1.41 27.51
N LYS A 98 -32.72 0.80 28.33
CA LYS A 98 -32.44 1.27 29.70
C LYS A 98 -31.13 2.02 29.81
N ALA A 99 -30.08 1.56 29.12
CA ALA A 99 -28.78 2.22 29.15
C ALA A 99 -28.58 3.24 28.01
N GLY A 100 -29.44 3.23 26.98
CA GLY A 100 -29.32 4.13 25.83
C GLY A 100 -28.09 3.86 24.97
N MET A 101 -27.54 2.64 25.04
CA MET A 101 -26.39 2.21 24.23
C MET A 101 -26.90 1.62 22.93
N SER A 102 -26.49 2.19 21.79
CA SER A 102 -26.75 1.58 20.48
C SER A 102 -25.82 0.38 20.30
N ILE A 103 -26.40 -0.79 20.06
CA ILE A 103 -25.67 -2.02 19.80
C ILE A 103 -25.87 -2.39 18.33
N GLU A 104 -24.77 -2.46 17.59
CA GLU A 104 -24.76 -2.97 16.23
C GLU A 104 -24.53 -4.48 16.26
N LEU A 105 -25.61 -5.24 16.10
CA LEU A 105 -25.59 -6.69 16.16
C LEU A 105 -26.06 -7.24 14.81
N ASN A 106 -25.29 -8.17 14.23
CA ASN A 106 -25.64 -8.76 12.95
C ASN A 106 -26.74 -9.82 13.12
N ARG A 107 -27.99 -9.35 13.26
CA ARG A 107 -29.18 -10.21 13.44
C ARG A 107 -29.38 -11.17 12.27
N GLU A 108 -29.08 -10.74 11.04
CA GLU A 108 -29.15 -11.62 9.88
C GLU A 108 -28.22 -12.84 10.02
N LYS A 109 -26.99 -12.64 10.51
CA LYS A 109 -26.04 -13.74 10.75
C LYS A 109 -26.55 -14.71 11.81
N MET A 110 -27.15 -14.20 12.90
CA MET A 110 -27.79 -15.05 13.91
C MET A 110 -28.97 -15.84 13.35
N GLU A 111 -29.85 -15.19 12.59
CA GLU A 111 -31.03 -15.84 12.00
C GLU A 111 -30.64 -16.91 10.99
N ARG A 112 -29.59 -16.66 10.18
CA ARG A 112 -29.04 -17.64 9.23
C ARG A 112 -28.46 -18.85 9.95
N LEU A 113 -27.72 -18.65 11.04
CA LEU A 113 -27.21 -19.76 11.86
C LEU A 113 -28.35 -20.61 12.42
N TYR A 114 -29.33 -19.96 13.03
CA TYR A 114 -30.49 -20.62 13.61
C TYR A 114 -31.28 -21.38 12.55
N PHE A 115 -31.43 -20.79 11.36
CA PHE A 115 -32.06 -21.44 10.22
C PHE A 115 -31.25 -22.63 9.69
N ALA A 116 -29.92 -22.52 9.59
CA ALA A 116 -29.04 -23.60 9.14
C ALA A 116 -29.07 -24.83 10.08
N LEU A 117 -29.18 -24.60 11.39
CA LEU A 117 -29.36 -25.66 12.39
C LEU A 117 -30.71 -26.38 12.20
N LEU A 118 -31.75 -25.67 11.74
CA LEU A 118 -33.08 -26.20 11.46
C LEU A 118 -33.19 -26.91 10.09
N SER A 119 -32.54 -26.40 9.04
CA SER A 119 -32.76 -26.78 7.63
C SER A 119 -31.92 -27.96 7.12
N GLY A 120 -30.78 -28.28 7.74
CA GLY A 120 -29.98 -29.50 7.45
C GLY A 120 -28.82 -29.35 6.44
N ASP A 121 -28.00 -30.42 6.36
CA ASP A 121 -26.58 -30.53 5.94
C ASP A 121 -26.01 -29.64 4.82
N VAL A 122 -26.78 -29.22 3.81
CA VAL A 122 -26.22 -28.56 2.61
C VAL A 122 -25.93 -27.07 2.86
N GLN A 123 -26.72 -26.39 3.69
CA GLN A 123 -26.47 -24.97 4.06
C GLN A 123 -25.48 -24.84 5.23
N ALA A 124 -25.33 -25.88 6.04
CA ALA A 124 -24.48 -25.85 7.23
C ALA A 124 -23.00 -25.62 6.89
N LYS A 125 -22.51 -26.14 5.76
CA LYS A 125 -21.11 -25.97 5.32
C LYS A 125 -20.80 -24.56 4.83
N GLU A 126 -21.65 -24.02 3.95
CA GLU A 126 -21.48 -22.64 3.45
C GLU A 126 -21.62 -21.61 4.57
N GLU A 127 -22.53 -21.82 5.53
CA GLU A 127 -22.69 -20.92 6.67
C GLU A 127 -21.57 -21.07 7.71
N LYS A 128 -20.98 -22.27 7.87
CA LYS A 128 -19.78 -22.46 8.71
C LYS A 128 -18.57 -21.71 8.16
N GLU A 129 -18.37 -21.72 6.84
CA GLU A 129 -17.31 -20.94 6.18
C GLU A 129 -17.55 -19.42 6.32
N LYS A 130 -18.81 -18.96 6.21
CA LYS A 130 -19.16 -17.53 6.45
C LYS A 130 -19.10 -17.12 7.92
N MET A 131 -19.22 -18.05 8.88
CA MET A 131 -19.03 -17.74 10.31
C MET A 131 -17.58 -17.39 10.62
N ASP A 132 -16.63 -17.99 9.91
CA ASP A 132 -15.21 -17.72 10.08
C ASP A 132 -14.80 -16.35 9.51
N GLU A 133 -15.66 -15.69 8.71
CA GLU A 133 -15.41 -14.33 8.25
C GLU A 133 -15.71 -13.29 9.34
N PRO A 134 -14.70 -12.54 9.80
CA PRO A 134 -14.89 -11.55 10.84
C PRO A 134 -15.73 -10.37 10.34
N GLY A 135 -16.89 -10.12 10.93
CA GLY A 135 -17.76 -8.99 10.61
C GLY A 135 -17.39 -7.69 11.37
N LYS A 136 -18.15 -6.62 11.10
CA LYS A 136 -18.04 -5.31 11.78
C LYS A 136 -18.12 -5.39 13.31
N GLU A 137 -18.83 -6.39 13.82
CA GLU A 137 -19.00 -6.66 15.26
C GLU A 137 -17.66 -6.76 16.03
N TYR A 138 -16.60 -7.22 15.35
CA TYR A 138 -15.26 -7.35 15.95
C TYR A 138 -14.46 -6.04 16.01
N LEU A 139 -14.96 -4.96 15.43
CA LEU A 139 -14.24 -3.67 15.33
C LEU A 139 -14.58 -2.69 16.46
N TYR A 140 -15.35 -3.12 17.46
CA TYR A 140 -15.63 -2.29 18.62
C TYR A 140 -14.35 -2.04 19.44
N GLU A 141 -14.07 -0.78 19.77
CA GLU A 141 -12.84 -0.36 20.47
C GLU A 141 -11.57 -0.84 19.74
N SER A 142 -11.55 -0.72 18.41
CA SER A 142 -10.41 -1.16 17.58
C SER A 142 -9.07 -0.58 18.04
N LEU A 143 -9.09 0.67 18.51
CA LEU A 143 -7.90 1.34 19.04
C LEU A 143 -7.32 0.59 20.26
N GLU A 144 -8.16 0.17 21.19
CA GLU A 144 -7.72 -0.58 22.38
C GLU A 144 -7.18 -1.95 21.98
N GLN A 145 -7.85 -2.66 21.07
CA GLN A 145 -7.37 -3.95 20.56
C GLN A 145 -5.95 -3.85 19.96
N ILE A 146 -5.70 -2.83 19.13
CA ILE A 146 -4.39 -2.60 18.50
C ILE A 146 -3.32 -2.29 19.57
N VAL A 147 -3.67 -1.42 20.52
CA VAL A 147 -2.75 -0.95 21.56
C VAL A 147 -2.42 -2.05 22.57
N GLU A 148 -3.40 -2.88 22.95
CA GLU A 148 -3.21 -4.05 23.80
C GLU A 148 -2.32 -5.08 23.10
N TYR A 149 -2.55 -5.32 21.81
CA TYR A 149 -1.75 -6.24 21.02
C TYR A 149 -0.28 -5.79 20.92
N ALA A 150 0.00 -4.49 20.79
CA ALA A 150 1.34 -3.95 20.64
C ALA A 150 2.24 -4.23 21.87
N PRO A 151 3.42 -4.86 21.71
CA PRO A 151 4.36 -5.14 22.81
C PRO A 151 5.21 -3.91 23.20
N VAL A 152 4.54 -2.79 23.51
CA VAL A 152 5.17 -1.52 23.90
C VAL A 152 4.88 -1.17 25.36
N HIS A 153 5.68 -0.27 25.93
CA HIS A 153 5.49 0.19 27.31
C HIS A 153 4.13 0.87 27.49
N MET A 154 3.48 0.67 28.65
CA MET A 154 2.14 1.19 28.95
C MET A 154 2.02 2.71 28.72
N ARG A 155 3.10 3.44 28.97
CA ARG A 155 3.19 4.88 28.66
C ARG A 155 2.92 5.19 27.17
N VAL A 156 3.52 4.45 26.25
CA VAL A 156 3.35 4.65 24.79
C VAL A 156 1.92 4.31 24.38
N LYS A 157 1.35 3.26 24.99
CA LYS A 157 -0.05 2.86 24.82
C LYS A 157 -1.02 4.00 25.18
N SER A 158 -0.85 4.57 26.37
CA SER A 158 -1.66 5.71 26.83
C SER A 158 -1.44 6.95 25.96
N GLU A 159 -0.19 7.32 25.67
CA GLU A 159 0.13 8.48 24.84
C GLU A 159 -0.49 8.39 23.44
N PHE A 160 -0.52 7.18 22.84
CA PHE A 160 -1.15 7.00 21.53
C PHE A 160 -2.67 7.06 21.59
N THR A 161 -3.27 6.46 22.60
CA THR A 161 -4.72 6.50 22.80
C THR A 161 -5.19 7.95 22.94
N GLU A 162 -4.54 8.71 23.82
CA GLU A 162 -4.80 10.15 24.01
C GLU A 162 -4.59 10.95 22.71
N ALA A 163 -3.55 10.64 21.94
CA ALA A 163 -3.26 11.33 20.68
C ALA A 163 -4.34 11.07 19.61
N VAL A 164 -4.84 9.84 19.51
CA VAL A 164 -5.90 9.45 18.56
C VAL A 164 -7.24 10.03 18.98
N GLU A 165 -7.56 10.04 20.27
CA GLU A 165 -8.76 10.70 20.79
C GLU A 165 -8.73 12.22 20.54
N ALA A 166 -7.58 12.86 20.80
CA ALA A 166 -7.38 14.28 20.49
C ALA A 166 -7.56 14.56 18.99
N PHE A 167 -7.07 13.67 18.12
CA PHE A 167 -7.26 13.77 16.67
C PHE A 167 -8.73 13.58 16.27
N THR A 168 -9.43 12.63 16.88
CA THR A 168 -10.85 12.36 16.61
C THR A 168 -11.74 13.53 17.04
N ALA A 169 -11.38 14.19 18.14
CA ALA A 169 -12.10 15.36 18.68
C ALA A 169 -11.89 16.66 17.88
N LEU A 170 -10.96 16.69 16.92
CA LEU A 170 -10.78 17.86 16.05
C LEU A 170 -12.01 18.05 15.14
N SER A 171 -12.55 19.27 15.14
CA SER A 171 -13.65 19.64 14.23
C SER A 171 -13.25 19.57 12.75
N ASP A 172 -12.02 19.96 12.44
CA ASP A 172 -11.39 19.78 11.14
C ASP A 172 -10.02 19.14 11.35
N LYS A 173 -9.95 17.84 11.06
CA LYS A 173 -8.77 16.99 11.24
C LYS A 173 -7.60 17.40 10.34
N PHE A 174 -7.87 18.08 9.23
CA PHE A 174 -6.89 18.51 8.24
C PHE A 174 -6.66 20.03 8.23
N ALA A 175 -7.17 20.73 9.25
CA ALA A 175 -6.95 22.16 9.41
C ALA A 175 -5.45 22.53 9.44
N ARG A 176 -5.13 23.70 8.88
CA ARG A 176 -3.77 24.29 8.89
C ARG A 176 -3.53 25.14 10.14
N THR A 177 -4.08 24.75 11.29
CA THR A 177 -3.80 25.38 12.57
C THR A 177 -2.55 24.76 13.22
N PRO A 178 -1.82 25.51 14.07
CA PRO A 178 -0.69 24.95 14.83
C PRO A 178 -1.11 23.76 15.70
N GLU A 179 -2.28 23.84 16.34
CA GLU A 179 -2.84 22.79 17.19
C GLU A 179 -3.08 21.49 16.42
N ALA A 180 -3.84 21.55 15.32
CA ALA A 180 -4.12 20.36 14.50
C ALA A 180 -2.84 19.77 13.88
N THR A 181 -1.87 20.63 13.53
CA THR A 181 -0.56 20.17 13.03
C THR A 181 0.22 19.42 14.09
N GLU A 182 0.20 19.89 15.35
CA GLU A 182 0.91 19.24 16.44
C GLU A 182 0.28 17.89 16.81
N VAL A 183 -1.05 17.84 16.86
CA VAL A 183 -1.81 16.59 17.06
C VAL A 183 -1.44 15.57 15.99
N ARG A 184 -1.49 15.93 14.69
CA ARG A 184 -1.11 15.04 13.59
C ARG A 184 0.33 14.55 13.67
N LYS A 185 1.27 15.41 14.07
CA LYS A 185 2.68 15.02 14.25
C LYS A 185 2.85 14.03 15.39
N ASN A 186 2.18 14.26 16.52
CA ASN A 186 2.24 13.38 17.67
C ASN A 186 1.67 11.99 17.33
N VAL A 187 0.48 11.96 16.74
CA VAL A 187 -0.16 10.73 16.22
C VAL A 187 0.77 10.01 15.25
N SER A 188 1.33 10.72 14.26
CA SER A 188 2.22 10.11 13.26
C SER A 188 3.46 9.48 13.89
N LYS A 189 4.06 10.14 14.90
CA LYS A 189 5.26 9.62 15.59
C LYS A 189 4.94 8.29 16.29
N LEU A 190 3.87 8.27 17.09
CA LEU A 190 3.46 7.12 17.88
C LEU A 190 2.91 5.99 16.99
N PHE A 191 2.24 6.33 15.89
CA PHE A 191 1.75 5.37 14.90
C PHE A 191 2.88 4.45 14.39
N TYR A 192 4.01 5.01 13.94
CA TYR A 192 5.09 4.18 13.39
C TYR A 192 5.78 3.34 14.47
N GLU A 193 5.85 3.83 15.71
CA GLU A 193 6.39 3.09 16.85
C GLU A 193 5.51 1.88 17.19
N ILE A 194 4.19 2.07 17.22
CA ILE A 194 3.22 0.98 17.43
C ILE A 194 3.20 0.04 16.23
N TYR A 195 3.17 0.57 15.00
CA TYR A 195 3.15 -0.25 13.79
C TYR A 195 4.35 -1.19 13.72
N GLU A 196 5.55 -0.69 14.01
CA GLU A 196 6.77 -1.51 14.05
C GLU A 196 6.65 -2.63 15.09
N ALA A 197 6.18 -2.32 16.30
CA ALA A 197 6.02 -3.30 17.37
C ALA A 197 4.94 -4.36 17.06
N VAL A 198 3.81 -3.94 16.49
CA VAL A 198 2.72 -4.83 16.06
C VAL A 198 3.18 -5.74 14.94
N VAL A 199 3.94 -5.22 13.96
CA VAL A 199 4.52 -6.04 12.88
C VAL A 199 5.46 -7.10 13.42
N LYS A 200 6.31 -6.78 14.41
CA LYS A 200 7.20 -7.77 15.04
C LYS A 200 6.40 -8.91 15.68
N LYS A 201 5.40 -8.56 16.49
CA LYS A 201 4.56 -9.56 17.15
C LYS A 201 3.75 -10.41 16.16
N SER A 202 3.24 -9.79 15.09
CA SER A 202 2.52 -10.51 14.03
C SER A 202 3.39 -11.43 13.17
N MET A 203 4.72 -11.44 13.37
CA MET A 203 5.59 -12.46 12.78
C MET A 203 5.57 -13.77 13.56
N GLU A 204 5.21 -13.74 14.84
CA GLU A 204 5.20 -14.89 15.74
C GLU A 204 3.80 -15.53 15.86
N ASP A 205 2.74 -14.71 15.73
CA ASP A 205 1.36 -15.16 15.86
C ASP A 205 0.79 -15.71 14.54
N GLU A 206 0.03 -16.83 14.62
CA GLU A 206 -0.63 -17.45 13.46
C GLU A 206 -1.94 -16.75 13.07
N GLU A 207 -2.71 -16.25 14.05
CA GLU A 207 -3.99 -15.57 13.86
C GLU A 207 -3.94 -14.16 14.45
N LEU A 208 -4.40 -13.18 13.67
CA LEU A 208 -4.39 -11.76 14.05
C LEU A 208 -5.83 -11.29 14.24
N PRO A 209 -6.12 -10.57 15.34
CA PRO A 209 -7.42 -9.93 15.50
C PRO A 209 -7.73 -9.03 14.31
N LEU A 210 -8.99 -8.99 13.87
CA LEU A 210 -9.41 -8.21 12.72
C LEU A 210 -8.92 -6.76 12.75
N ALA A 211 -9.04 -6.06 13.89
CA ALA A 211 -8.59 -4.67 14.03
C ALA A 211 -7.08 -4.51 13.76
N VAL A 212 -6.26 -5.47 14.22
CA VAL A 212 -4.81 -5.50 14.00
C VAL A 212 -4.50 -5.74 12.51
N ARG A 213 -5.23 -6.65 11.86
CA ARG A 213 -5.09 -6.91 10.42
C ARG A 213 -5.40 -5.65 9.60
N LEU A 214 -6.53 -4.99 9.86
CA LEU A 214 -6.91 -3.76 9.14
C LEU A 214 -5.93 -2.60 9.42
N PHE A 215 -5.41 -2.50 10.64
CA PHE A 215 -4.36 -1.53 10.98
C PHE A 215 -3.11 -1.74 10.14
N LEU A 216 -2.66 -2.99 10.02
CA LEU A 216 -1.47 -3.34 9.28
C LEU A 216 -1.63 -3.15 7.77
N ASP A 217 -2.78 -3.55 7.21
CA ASP A 217 -3.00 -3.54 5.76
C ASP A 217 -3.46 -2.17 5.23
N TYR A 218 -4.24 -1.42 6.03
CA TYR A 218 -4.94 -0.22 5.55
C TYR A 218 -4.71 1.05 6.38
N GLY A 219 -3.98 0.96 7.50
CA GLY A 219 -3.78 2.09 8.42
C GLY A 219 -5.05 2.43 9.21
N PHE A 220 -5.96 1.46 9.37
CA PHE A 220 -7.17 1.60 10.16
C PHE A 220 -6.85 1.61 11.66
N VAL A 221 -7.40 2.57 12.41
CA VAL A 221 -7.11 2.71 13.85
C VAL A 221 -8.37 2.69 14.70
N SER A 222 -9.46 3.30 14.24
CA SER A 222 -10.73 3.28 14.93
C SER A 222 -11.89 3.35 13.95
N GLU A 223 -12.92 2.60 14.28
CA GLU A 223 -14.26 2.63 13.71
C GLU A 223 -14.89 4.04 13.71
N LYS A 224 -14.50 4.92 14.65
CA LYS A 224 -15.03 6.29 14.74
C LYS A 224 -14.47 7.25 13.69
N LEU A 225 -13.40 6.85 12.99
CA LEU A 225 -12.73 7.67 11.97
C LEU A 225 -13.15 7.33 10.54
N VAL A 226 -13.90 6.24 10.37
CA VAL A 226 -14.33 5.71 9.08
C VAL A 226 -15.85 5.61 9.07
N SER A 227 -16.52 5.85 7.94
CA SER A 227 -17.97 5.70 7.84
C SER A 227 -18.37 4.22 7.74
N GLU A 228 -19.61 3.89 8.08
CA GLU A 228 -20.11 2.51 8.01
C GLU A 228 -19.99 1.90 6.60
N GLU A 229 -20.28 2.67 5.55
CA GLU A 229 -20.18 2.23 4.15
C GLU A 229 -18.73 1.93 3.74
N GLU A 230 -17.80 2.79 4.15
CA GLU A 230 -16.37 2.58 3.91
C GLU A 230 -15.86 1.35 4.68
N LEU A 231 -16.37 1.12 5.89
CA LEU A 231 -16.03 -0.04 6.69
C LEU A 231 -16.51 -1.35 6.07
N ASP A 232 -17.75 -1.39 5.55
CA ASP A 232 -18.24 -2.55 4.77
C ASP A 232 -17.33 -2.80 3.57
N THR A 233 -17.02 -1.74 2.82
CA THR A 233 -16.14 -1.84 1.65
C THR A 233 -14.78 -2.42 2.03
N ILE A 234 -14.18 -1.98 3.14
CA ILE A 234 -12.87 -2.48 3.59
C ILE A 234 -12.92 -3.97 3.96
N LEU A 235 -14.04 -4.44 4.53
CA LEU A 235 -14.22 -5.84 4.94
C LEU A 235 -14.48 -6.77 3.75
N GLU A 236 -15.17 -6.28 2.72
CA GLU A 236 -15.42 -7.02 1.47
C GLU A 236 -14.17 -7.12 0.57
N LEU A 237 -13.20 -6.22 0.75
CA LEU A 237 -12.02 -6.15 -0.10
C LEU A 237 -10.93 -7.12 0.38
N HIS A 238 -10.71 -8.16 -0.41
CA HIS A 238 -9.66 -9.15 -0.17
C HIS A 238 -8.41 -8.86 -1.01
N PRO A 239 -7.20 -9.08 -0.45
CA PRO A 239 -5.96 -9.00 -1.23
C PRO A 239 -5.95 -10.05 -2.35
N GLU A 240 -5.99 -9.61 -3.60
CA GLU A 240 -5.84 -10.49 -4.76
C GLU A 240 -4.37 -10.58 -5.18
N ALA A 241 -3.77 -11.77 -5.00
CA ALA A 241 -2.45 -12.08 -5.52
C ALA A 241 -2.48 -12.27 -7.04
N ASP A 242 -1.37 -11.93 -7.71
CA ASP A 242 -1.20 -12.30 -9.11
C ASP A 242 -0.82 -13.79 -9.21
N THR A 243 -1.41 -14.49 -10.19
CA THR A 243 -1.17 -15.94 -10.38
C THR A 243 -0.06 -16.22 -11.38
N GLU A 244 0.36 -15.20 -12.12
CA GLU A 244 1.42 -15.31 -13.12
C GLU A 244 2.81 -15.13 -12.49
N GLU A 245 3.75 -16.03 -12.79
CA GLU A 245 5.10 -16.03 -12.20
C GLU A 245 6.01 -14.91 -12.73
N ASP A 246 5.66 -14.28 -13.85
CA ASP A 246 6.49 -13.30 -14.56
C ASP A 246 6.19 -11.84 -14.18
N GLY A 247 5.24 -11.61 -13.29
CA GLY A 247 4.88 -10.29 -12.77
C GLY A 247 5.96 -9.60 -11.92
N CYS A 248 5.72 -8.32 -11.64
CA CYS A 248 6.42 -7.61 -10.57
C CYS A 248 5.89 -8.13 -9.22
N ARG A 249 6.80 -8.52 -8.32
CA ARG A 249 6.42 -8.98 -6.98
C ARG A 249 5.91 -7.80 -6.17
N ALA A 250 4.67 -7.87 -5.68
CA ALA A 250 4.11 -6.87 -4.80
C ALA A 250 4.16 -7.33 -3.33
N TYR A 251 4.53 -6.41 -2.45
CA TYR A 251 4.62 -6.63 -1.02
C TYR A 251 3.70 -5.64 -0.33
N THR A 252 2.78 -6.12 0.52
CA THR A 252 2.19 -5.26 1.55
C THR A 252 3.30 -4.80 2.49
N MET A 253 3.11 -3.68 3.19
CA MET A 253 4.14 -3.15 4.08
C MET A 253 4.60 -4.18 5.13
N VAL A 254 3.69 -5.00 5.67
CA VAL A 254 4.03 -6.12 6.57
C VAL A 254 4.95 -7.13 5.90
N LYS A 255 4.58 -7.62 4.70
CA LYS A 255 5.39 -8.59 3.94
C LYS A 255 6.75 -8.01 3.56
N TRP A 256 6.81 -6.72 3.27
CA TRP A 256 8.03 -6.01 2.95
C TRP A 256 8.97 -5.92 4.16
N LEU A 257 8.45 -5.45 5.31
CA LEU A 257 9.23 -5.36 6.54
C LEU A 257 9.71 -6.73 7.01
N ARG A 258 8.89 -7.78 6.89
CA ARG A 258 9.30 -9.17 7.13
C ARG A 258 10.42 -9.60 6.19
N ALA A 259 10.32 -9.33 4.90
CA ALA A 259 11.37 -9.68 3.93
C ALA A 259 12.70 -8.97 4.21
N VAL A 260 12.67 -7.75 4.75
CA VAL A 260 13.87 -7.01 5.21
C VAL A 260 14.41 -7.59 6.53
N TYR A 261 13.52 -7.91 7.48
CA TYR A 261 13.86 -8.54 8.75
C TYR A 261 14.60 -9.87 8.54
N ASP A 262 14.00 -10.77 7.74
CA ASP A 262 14.55 -12.09 7.38
C ASP A 262 15.84 -11.99 6.54
N GLY A 263 16.16 -10.81 6.00
CA GLY A 263 17.32 -10.59 5.13
C GLY A 263 17.15 -11.13 3.70
N VAL A 264 15.92 -11.51 3.31
CA VAL A 264 15.58 -11.89 1.92
C VAL A 264 15.73 -10.68 0.98
N LYS A 265 15.41 -9.48 1.49
CA LYS A 265 15.55 -8.20 0.78
C LYS A 265 16.50 -7.30 1.56
N GLU A 266 17.35 -6.57 0.83
CA GLU A 266 18.17 -5.52 1.42
C GLU A 266 17.28 -4.32 1.83
N THR A 267 17.76 -3.46 2.72
CA THR A 267 17.11 -2.19 3.05
C THR A 267 17.09 -1.25 1.85
N SER A 268 16.18 -0.29 1.86
CA SER A 268 16.08 0.73 0.82
C SER A 268 17.12 1.81 1.06
N LYS A 269 17.38 2.63 0.03
CA LYS A 269 18.13 3.86 0.23
C LYS A 269 17.31 4.87 1.03
N ASN A 270 17.97 5.74 1.78
CA ASN A 270 17.32 6.86 2.47
C ASN A 270 17.12 8.08 1.53
N GLU A 271 16.60 9.19 2.07
CA GLU A 271 16.37 10.44 1.34
C GLU A 271 17.65 11.09 0.75
N PHE A 272 18.84 10.66 1.21
CA PHE A 272 20.15 11.10 0.74
C PHE A 272 20.80 10.13 -0.26
N ASP A 273 20.04 9.15 -0.78
CA ASP A 273 20.54 8.08 -1.66
C ASP A 273 21.60 7.17 -0.99
N GLU A 274 21.63 7.11 0.35
CA GLU A 274 22.53 6.26 1.13
C GLU A 274 21.86 4.92 1.47
N ASP A 275 22.59 3.80 1.28
CA ASP A 275 22.19 2.50 1.82
C ASP A 275 22.44 2.41 3.35
N PHE A 276 21.92 1.37 4.01
CA PHE A 276 22.07 1.21 5.46
C PHE A 276 23.54 1.20 5.92
N ALA A 277 24.41 0.53 5.16
CA ALA A 277 25.84 0.50 5.48
C ALA A 277 26.50 1.88 5.32
N ALA A 278 26.14 2.65 4.31
CA ALA A 278 26.62 4.01 4.09
C ALA A 278 26.11 4.96 5.19
N TYR A 279 24.85 4.82 5.58
CA TYR A 279 24.25 5.55 6.71
C TYR A 279 25.01 5.29 8.01
N LEU A 280 25.28 4.03 8.37
CA LEU A 280 26.03 3.70 9.58
C LEU A 280 27.48 4.20 9.51
N ARG A 281 28.16 4.09 8.36
CA ARG A 281 29.50 4.67 8.18
C ARG A 281 29.52 6.19 8.39
N ARG A 282 28.47 6.90 7.96
CA ARG A 282 28.33 8.34 8.21
C ARG A 282 28.18 8.62 9.70
N GLN A 283 27.41 7.82 10.43
CA GLN A 283 27.28 7.96 11.88
C GLN A 283 28.59 7.71 12.64
N VAL A 284 29.40 6.74 12.19
CA VAL A 284 30.76 6.53 12.73
C VAL A 284 31.64 7.76 12.48
N LYS A 285 31.59 8.33 11.27
CA LYS A 285 32.35 9.54 10.92
C LYS A 285 31.90 10.76 11.75
N GLU A 286 30.63 10.83 12.10
CA GLU A 286 30.04 11.85 12.98
C GLU A 286 30.30 11.58 14.48
N GLN A 287 31.01 10.51 14.84
CA GLN A 287 31.29 10.09 16.22
C GLN A 287 30.03 9.81 17.07
N LYS A 288 28.91 9.47 16.42
CA LYS A 288 27.66 9.09 17.10
C LYS A 288 27.67 7.64 17.55
N ILE A 289 28.35 6.78 16.79
CA ILE A 289 28.53 5.36 17.07
C ILE A 289 29.99 4.97 16.84
N THR A 290 30.41 3.87 17.45
CA THR A 290 31.72 3.26 17.28
C THR A 290 31.73 2.29 16.11
N GLN A 291 32.93 1.92 15.64
CA GLN A 291 33.09 0.91 14.58
C GLN A 291 32.56 -0.47 15.01
N GLN A 292 32.69 -0.83 16.29
CA GLN A 292 32.16 -2.09 16.82
C GLN A 292 30.63 -2.12 16.86
N GLU A 293 30.01 -1.00 17.22
CA GLU A 293 28.54 -0.84 17.16
C GLU A 293 28.03 -0.92 15.72
N MET A 294 28.77 -0.35 14.76
CA MET A 294 28.44 -0.45 13.34
C MET A 294 28.34 -1.90 12.87
N ASP A 295 29.34 -2.74 13.19
CA ASP A 295 29.37 -4.15 12.77
C ASP A 295 28.25 -4.97 13.44
N ARG A 296 27.91 -4.63 14.70
CA ARG A 296 26.76 -5.23 15.41
C ARG A 296 25.45 -4.86 14.73
N MET A 297 25.19 -3.57 14.49
CA MET A 297 23.95 -3.09 13.86
C MET A 297 23.76 -3.60 12.44
N LEU A 298 24.85 -3.78 11.68
CA LEU A 298 24.78 -4.37 10.33
C LEU A 298 24.28 -5.82 10.33
N SER A 299 24.58 -6.56 11.40
CA SER A 299 24.20 -7.97 11.55
C SER A 299 22.85 -8.14 12.25
N ASP A 300 22.34 -7.07 12.86
CA ASP A 300 21.11 -7.08 13.63
C ASP A 300 19.89 -6.94 12.71
N GLN A 301 18.96 -7.90 12.80
CA GLN A 301 17.77 -7.95 11.98
C GLN A 301 16.77 -6.85 12.37
N GLU A 302 16.69 -6.53 13.66
CA GLU A 302 15.80 -5.51 14.17
C GLU A 302 16.24 -4.11 13.73
N GLU A 303 17.53 -3.82 13.79
CA GLU A 303 18.07 -2.53 13.35
C GLU A 303 17.84 -2.28 11.85
N ARG A 304 17.93 -3.33 11.02
CA ARG A 304 17.62 -3.24 9.58
C ARG A 304 16.15 -2.91 9.35
N MET A 305 15.24 -3.59 10.05
CA MET A 305 13.80 -3.34 9.93
C MET A 305 13.43 -1.94 10.47
N HIS A 306 14.01 -1.55 11.61
CA HIS A 306 13.83 -0.23 12.20
C HIS A 306 14.29 0.88 11.25
N PHE A 307 15.44 0.70 10.61
CA PHE A 307 15.92 1.62 9.57
C PHE A 307 14.94 1.72 8.38
N GLU A 308 14.38 0.61 7.90
CA GLU A 308 13.40 0.63 6.81
C GLU A 308 12.11 1.36 7.22
N CYS A 309 11.63 1.15 8.45
CA CYS A 309 10.46 1.80 9.02
C CYS A 309 10.64 3.32 9.12
N GLN A 310 11.76 3.77 9.70
CA GLN A 310 12.02 5.19 9.92
C GLN A 310 12.36 5.94 8.64
N ASN A 311 13.01 5.29 7.67
CA ASN A 311 13.36 5.93 6.40
C ASN A 311 12.22 5.82 5.41
N VAL A 312 12.02 4.65 4.81
CA VAL A 312 11.11 4.53 3.67
C VAL A 312 9.67 4.60 4.12
N PHE A 313 9.28 3.82 5.12
CA PHE A 313 7.86 3.78 5.49
C PHE A 313 7.38 5.15 5.99
N ARG A 314 8.08 5.75 6.96
CA ARG A 314 7.68 7.05 7.52
C ARG A 314 7.81 8.23 6.55
N TYR A 315 8.92 8.34 5.82
CA TYR A 315 9.12 9.46 4.90
C TYR A 315 8.22 9.34 3.66
N ALA A 316 8.26 8.18 3.00
CA ALA A 316 7.56 8.02 1.73
C ALA A 316 6.04 8.06 1.91
N SER A 317 5.49 7.63 3.05
CA SER A 317 4.05 7.74 3.32
C SER A 317 3.53 9.18 3.15
N ARG A 318 4.29 10.18 3.60
CA ARG A 318 3.93 11.60 3.46
C ARG A 318 3.89 12.05 2.01
N VAL A 319 4.82 11.56 1.20
CA VAL A 319 4.97 11.94 -0.22
C VAL A 319 3.93 11.22 -1.09
N ILE A 320 3.68 9.95 -0.81
CA ILE A 320 2.67 9.09 -1.46
C ILE A 320 1.26 9.65 -1.20
N ASN A 321 0.98 10.07 0.04
CA ASN A 321 -0.30 10.72 0.38
C ASN A 321 -0.55 12.00 -0.45
N GLY A 322 0.51 12.79 -0.68
CA GLY A 322 0.47 14.00 -1.50
C GLY A 322 0.18 15.29 -0.72
N ASN A 323 -0.28 15.21 0.53
CA ASN A 323 -0.51 16.36 1.40
C ASN A 323 0.50 16.42 2.55
N ILE A 324 1.77 16.72 2.25
CA ILE A 324 2.91 16.65 3.19
C ILE A 324 2.68 17.41 4.52
N THR A 325 1.94 18.53 4.49
CA THR A 325 1.69 19.39 5.66
C THR A 325 0.51 18.93 6.52
N MET A 326 -0.45 18.22 5.93
CA MET A 326 -1.68 17.78 6.59
C MET A 326 -1.70 16.25 6.79
N PHE A 327 -0.58 15.59 6.51
CA PHE A 327 -0.45 14.14 6.56
C PHE A 327 -0.68 13.58 7.97
N VAL A 328 -1.39 12.47 8.02
CA VAL A 328 -1.50 11.54 9.15
C VAL A 328 -1.58 10.12 8.57
N PRO A 329 -0.88 9.13 9.14
CA PRO A 329 -0.86 7.75 8.63
C PRO A 329 -2.10 6.95 9.08
N ILE A 330 -3.24 7.60 9.30
CA ILE A 330 -4.48 6.97 9.76
C ILE A 330 -5.53 7.11 8.67
N LEU A 331 -6.23 6.01 8.37
CA LEU A 331 -7.37 6.02 7.48
C LEU A 331 -8.53 6.80 8.12
N CYS A 332 -9.03 7.81 7.41
CA CYS A 332 -10.03 8.73 7.92
C CYS A 332 -10.94 9.20 6.79
N SER A 333 -12.27 9.13 6.97
CA SER A 333 -13.27 9.54 5.97
C SER A 333 -13.09 10.96 5.49
N ASP A 334 -12.77 11.89 6.40
CA ASP A 334 -12.52 13.31 6.08
C ASP A 334 -11.38 13.50 5.05
N GLY A 335 -10.51 12.51 4.88
CA GLY A 335 -9.38 12.51 3.95
C GLY A 335 -9.60 11.71 2.67
N ILE A 336 -10.74 11.02 2.54
CA ILE A 336 -11.09 10.18 1.38
C ILE A 336 -11.93 11.01 0.41
N TYR A 337 -11.44 11.17 -0.81
CA TYR A 337 -12.09 11.98 -1.86
C TYR A 337 -12.62 11.14 -3.03
N SER A 338 -12.38 9.83 -3.00
CA SER A 338 -12.71 8.88 -4.06
C SER A 338 -13.44 7.68 -3.47
N ASN A 339 -14.16 6.93 -4.31
CA ASN A 339 -14.79 5.68 -3.89
C ASN A 339 -13.70 4.63 -3.58
N LEU A 340 -13.69 4.11 -2.34
CA LEU A 340 -12.66 3.17 -1.87
C LEU A 340 -12.54 1.91 -2.75
N GLY A 341 -13.65 1.35 -3.24
CA GLY A 341 -13.64 0.17 -4.09
C GLY A 341 -12.86 0.38 -5.40
N ASN A 342 -13.03 1.54 -6.05
CA ASN A 342 -12.28 1.86 -7.26
C ASN A 342 -10.80 2.15 -7.00
N SER A 343 -10.52 2.77 -5.85
CA SER A 343 -9.17 3.20 -5.43
C SER A 343 -8.31 2.06 -4.89
N TYR A 344 -8.90 0.91 -4.57
CA TYR A 344 -8.18 -0.23 -3.99
C TYR A 344 -7.15 -0.86 -4.95
N VAL A 345 -5.90 -0.94 -4.50
CA VAL A 345 -4.78 -1.46 -5.29
C VAL A 345 -4.43 -2.87 -4.82
N THR A 346 -4.59 -3.85 -5.71
CA THR A 346 -4.15 -5.24 -5.50
C THR A 346 -2.93 -5.58 -6.35
N GLU A 347 -2.21 -6.65 -5.98
CA GLU A 347 -1.08 -7.16 -6.76
C GLU A 347 -1.52 -7.53 -8.19
N LYS A 348 -2.67 -8.16 -8.34
CA LYS A 348 -3.27 -8.49 -9.64
C LYS A 348 -3.52 -7.25 -10.50
N ARG A 349 -4.21 -6.22 -9.98
CA ARG A 349 -4.50 -4.97 -10.72
C ARG A 349 -3.22 -4.24 -11.14
N LEU A 350 -2.20 -4.23 -10.28
CA LEU A 350 -0.89 -3.66 -10.60
C LEU A 350 -0.24 -4.39 -11.75
N ASN A 351 -0.13 -5.72 -11.67
CA ASN A 351 0.53 -6.52 -12.70
C ASN A 351 -0.22 -6.54 -14.03
N GLU A 352 -1.56 -6.58 -14.03
CA GLU A 352 -2.37 -6.42 -15.24
C GLU A 352 -2.05 -5.10 -15.95
N THR A 353 -1.96 -4.00 -15.20
CA THR A 353 -1.61 -2.68 -15.73
C THR A 353 -0.19 -2.66 -16.28
N ILE A 354 0.76 -3.24 -15.55
CA ILE A 354 2.17 -3.33 -15.98
C ILE A 354 2.29 -4.16 -17.26
N ARG A 355 1.61 -5.30 -17.37
CA ARG A 355 1.57 -6.14 -18.58
C ARG A 355 1.01 -5.37 -19.78
N GLN A 356 -0.02 -4.54 -19.58
CA GLN A 356 -0.54 -3.69 -20.66
C GLN A 356 0.52 -2.68 -21.15
N ILE A 357 1.32 -2.12 -20.25
CA ILE A 357 2.40 -1.19 -20.59
C ILE A 357 3.56 -1.94 -21.27
N GLU A 358 3.96 -3.10 -20.75
CA GLU A 358 5.04 -3.94 -21.32
C GLU A 358 4.67 -4.50 -22.70
N LYS A 359 3.38 -4.78 -22.97
CA LYS A 359 2.90 -5.12 -24.32
C LYS A 359 3.17 -4.01 -25.34
N ILE A 360 3.26 -2.76 -24.90
CA ILE A 360 3.58 -1.61 -25.76
C ILE A 360 5.08 -1.37 -25.75
N ASP A 361 5.68 -1.18 -24.58
CA ASP A 361 7.11 -0.96 -24.35
C ASP A 361 7.75 -2.20 -23.71
N TYR A 362 8.00 -3.20 -24.56
CA TYR A 362 8.52 -4.50 -24.12
C TYR A 362 9.93 -4.41 -23.52
N SER A 363 10.64 -3.31 -23.75
CA SER A 363 12.03 -3.12 -23.32
C SER A 363 12.19 -2.55 -21.91
N ILE A 364 11.10 -2.23 -21.23
CA ILE A 364 11.13 -1.41 -20.01
C ILE A 364 11.91 -2.04 -18.85
N PHE A 365 11.80 -3.36 -18.67
CA PHE A 365 12.47 -4.10 -17.59
C PHE A 365 13.76 -4.80 -18.03
N TYR A 366 14.19 -4.64 -19.27
CA TYR A 366 15.37 -5.34 -19.79
C TYR A 366 16.65 -4.52 -19.54
N ARG A 367 17.68 -5.19 -19.02
CA ARG A 367 18.99 -4.61 -18.70
C ARG A 367 20.09 -5.36 -19.44
N GLU A 368 21.08 -4.62 -19.93
CA GLU A 368 22.24 -5.20 -20.58
C GLU A 368 23.34 -5.51 -19.56
N ARG A 369 23.90 -6.72 -19.63
CA ARG A 369 25.06 -7.16 -18.85
C ARG A 369 26.08 -7.79 -19.79
N LEU A 370 27.36 -7.63 -19.46
CA LEU A 370 28.44 -8.36 -20.13
C LEU A 370 28.71 -9.68 -19.41
N ALA A 371 28.71 -10.77 -20.17
CA ALA A 371 29.06 -12.11 -19.71
C ALA A 371 30.29 -12.64 -20.45
N SER A 372 31.04 -13.52 -19.78
CA SER A 372 32.20 -14.20 -20.33
C SER A 372 31.99 -15.70 -20.32
N TYR A 373 32.34 -16.36 -21.42
CA TYR A 373 32.22 -17.79 -21.64
C TYR A 373 33.58 -18.33 -22.11
N GLU A 374 34.31 -18.93 -21.17
CA GLU A 374 35.65 -19.47 -21.41
C GLU A 374 35.63 -20.67 -22.37
N ASN A 375 34.57 -21.47 -22.33
CA ASN A 375 34.37 -22.66 -23.16
C ASN A 375 34.30 -22.38 -24.67
N VAL A 376 33.98 -21.14 -25.08
CA VAL A 376 33.90 -20.74 -26.50
C VAL A 376 34.77 -19.52 -26.85
N ASP A 377 35.68 -19.14 -25.95
CA ASP A 377 36.53 -17.95 -26.07
C ASP A 377 35.72 -16.68 -26.44
N VAL A 378 34.72 -16.39 -25.61
CA VAL A 378 33.88 -15.18 -25.70
C VAL A 378 34.00 -14.41 -24.40
N ASN A 379 34.78 -13.33 -24.39
CA ASN A 379 35.07 -12.56 -23.19
C ASN A 379 34.11 -11.38 -22.95
N LYS A 380 33.24 -11.05 -23.92
CA LYS A 380 32.30 -9.92 -23.86
C LYS A 380 31.02 -10.23 -24.63
N ALA A 381 30.25 -11.19 -24.16
CA ALA A 381 28.90 -11.43 -24.66
C ALA A 381 27.95 -10.38 -24.07
N VAL A 382 27.13 -9.76 -24.92
CA VAL A 382 26.02 -8.91 -24.44
C VAL A 382 24.85 -9.83 -24.14
N VAL A 383 24.45 -9.85 -22.86
CA VAL A 383 23.28 -10.57 -22.36
C VAL A 383 22.24 -9.54 -21.97
N ILE A 384 21.02 -9.72 -22.44
CA ILE A 384 19.88 -8.85 -22.10
C ILE A 384 18.96 -9.65 -21.19
N GLU A 385 18.90 -9.26 -19.92
CA GLU A 385 18.11 -9.93 -18.89
C GLU A 385 16.92 -9.09 -18.44
N ARG A 386 15.79 -9.74 -18.20
CA ARG A 386 14.58 -9.09 -17.67
C ARG A 386 14.66 -9.00 -16.15
N VAL A 387 14.65 -7.79 -15.61
CA VAL A 387 14.74 -7.50 -14.17
C VAL A 387 13.58 -6.60 -13.76
N THR A 388 12.53 -7.20 -13.21
CA THR A 388 11.36 -6.47 -12.68
C THR A 388 11.66 -5.85 -11.32
N PRO A 389 11.15 -4.63 -11.04
CA PRO A 389 11.24 -4.04 -9.72
C PRO A 389 10.31 -4.76 -8.72
N ASP A 390 10.60 -4.61 -7.43
CA ASP A 390 9.66 -4.98 -6.37
C ASP A 390 8.71 -3.79 -6.11
N ILE A 391 7.42 -4.07 -5.92
CA ILE A 391 6.40 -3.05 -5.61
C ILE A 391 6.07 -3.14 -4.12
N ILE A 392 6.04 -2.00 -3.44
CA ILE A 392 5.73 -1.90 -2.01
C ILE A 392 4.41 -1.13 -1.88
N ILE A 393 3.41 -1.80 -1.32
CA ILE A 393 2.06 -1.27 -1.09
C ILE A 393 2.00 -0.68 0.32
N PHE A 394 1.74 0.62 0.41
CA PHE A 394 1.68 1.37 1.65
C PHE A 394 0.26 1.37 2.23
N PRO A 395 0.08 1.13 3.53
CA PRO A 395 -1.22 1.07 4.21
C PRO A 395 -1.78 2.48 4.45
N ILE A 396 -1.92 3.27 3.39
CA ILE A 396 -2.40 4.64 3.44
C ILE A 396 -3.29 4.96 2.23
N TYR A 397 -4.14 5.96 2.40
CA TYR A 397 -4.76 6.65 1.28
C TYR A 397 -3.80 7.67 0.67
N GLY A 398 -3.62 7.62 -0.65
CA GLY A 398 -2.68 8.49 -1.33
C GLY A 398 -3.00 8.81 -2.78
N ARG A 399 -2.28 9.82 -3.28
CA ARG A 399 -2.49 10.42 -4.59
C ARG A 399 -1.34 10.17 -5.55
N ASN A 400 -0.17 9.82 -5.02
CA ASN A 400 1.06 9.74 -5.80
C ASN A 400 1.66 8.35 -5.67
N THR A 401 2.24 7.89 -6.77
CA THR A 401 3.16 6.75 -6.78
C THR A 401 4.59 7.26 -6.87
N ILE A 402 5.56 6.49 -6.37
CA ILE A 402 6.96 6.92 -6.31
C ILE A 402 7.86 5.83 -6.84
N MET A 403 8.73 6.18 -7.79
CA MET A 403 9.90 5.37 -8.11
C MET A 403 10.98 5.71 -7.10
N TRP A 404 11.20 4.82 -6.12
CA TRP A 404 12.10 5.10 -4.99
C TRP A 404 13.57 4.90 -5.36
N GLN A 405 13.87 3.77 -6.01
CA GLN A 405 15.21 3.48 -6.51
C GLN A 405 15.12 2.55 -7.72
N ASP A 406 15.98 2.75 -8.71
CA ASP A 406 15.99 1.93 -9.94
C ASP A 406 16.80 0.64 -9.76
N ILE A 407 17.76 0.64 -8.83
CA ILE A 407 18.62 -0.49 -8.45
C ILE A 407 18.78 -0.57 -6.93
N THR A 408 19.22 -1.73 -6.46
CA THR A 408 19.57 -2.02 -5.07
C THR A 408 21.08 -2.29 -4.95
N GLY A 409 21.73 -1.64 -3.98
CA GLY A 409 23.17 -1.71 -3.80
C GLY A 409 23.96 -1.16 -5.00
N LYS A 410 25.04 -1.86 -5.40
CA LYS A 410 25.94 -1.43 -6.48
C LYS A 410 25.77 -2.19 -7.79
N ARG A 411 25.00 -3.29 -7.77
CA ARG A 411 24.81 -4.15 -8.95
C ARG A 411 23.77 -3.51 -9.86
N ARG A 412 24.16 -3.16 -11.08
CA ARG A 412 23.28 -2.50 -12.06
C ARG A 412 22.11 -3.37 -12.53
N ASN A 413 22.20 -4.68 -12.35
CA ASN A 413 21.16 -5.66 -12.68
C ASN A 413 20.34 -6.11 -11.47
N SER A 414 20.41 -5.38 -10.35
CA SER A 414 19.53 -5.61 -9.21
C SER A 414 18.15 -5.00 -9.46
N LYS A 415 17.19 -5.40 -8.62
CA LYS A 415 15.82 -4.90 -8.66
C LYS A 415 15.72 -3.47 -8.14
N GLY A 416 14.85 -2.68 -8.76
CA GLY A 416 14.39 -1.40 -8.23
C GLY A 416 13.22 -1.55 -7.26
N ARG A 417 12.75 -0.43 -6.71
CA ARG A 417 11.61 -0.36 -5.78
C ARG A 417 10.61 0.69 -6.23
N LEU A 418 9.37 0.27 -6.39
CA LEU A 418 8.24 1.15 -6.71
C LEU A 418 7.31 1.20 -5.50
N LEU A 419 6.86 2.39 -5.13
CA LEU A 419 5.99 2.61 -3.98
C LEU A 419 4.61 3.05 -4.46
N VAL A 420 3.58 2.39 -3.95
CA VAL A 420 2.18 2.66 -4.28
C VAL A 420 1.34 2.66 -3.00
N PRO A 421 0.34 3.53 -2.86
CA PRO A 421 -0.62 3.41 -1.77
C PRO A 421 -1.58 2.24 -2.02
N VAL A 422 -2.10 1.65 -0.95
CA VAL A 422 -3.18 0.65 -1.03
C VAL A 422 -4.49 1.28 -1.53
N TRP A 423 -4.72 2.56 -1.21
CA TRP A 423 -5.80 3.35 -1.79
C TRP A 423 -5.23 4.47 -2.66
N LEU A 424 -5.34 4.33 -3.98
CA LEU A 424 -4.90 5.32 -4.95
C LEU A 424 -6.09 6.17 -5.43
N GLU A 425 -6.10 7.45 -5.08
CA GLU A 425 -7.16 8.40 -5.47
C GLU A 425 -7.26 8.59 -7.00
N LYS A 426 -6.11 8.51 -7.68
CA LYS A 426 -6.02 8.72 -9.12
C LYS A 426 -6.23 7.42 -9.89
N GLU A 427 -6.49 7.56 -11.19
CA GLU A 427 -6.60 6.42 -12.10
C GLU A 427 -5.28 5.65 -12.17
N LEU A 428 -5.34 4.34 -11.89
CA LEU A 428 -4.17 3.48 -11.76
C LEU A 428 -3.36 3.40 -13.05
N SER A 429 -3.99 3.26 -14.21
CA SER A 429 -3.29 3.08 -15.49
C SER A 429 -2.39 4.26 -15.80
N LEU A 430 -2.89 5.49 -15.66
CA LEU A 430 -2.14 6.72 -15.91
C LEU A 430 -0.99 6.88 -14.91
N GLU A 431 -1.22 6.66 -13.62
CA GLU A 431 -0.16 6.80 -12.62
C GLU A 431 0.92 5.72 -12.76
N MET A 432 0.55 4.51 -13.18
CA MET A 432 1.52 3.45 -13.48
C MET A 432 2.37 3.78 -14.71
N VAL A 433 1.79 4.41 -15.75
CA VAL A 433 2.56 4.89 -16.90
C VAL A 433 3.56 5.98 -16.49
N HIS A 434 3.17 6.92 -15.64
CA HIS A 434 4.10 7.93 -15.11
C HIS A 434 5.20 7.30 -14.26
N LEU A 435 4.85 6.36 -13.38
CA LEU A 435 5.77 5.64 -12.51
C LEU A 435 6.82 4.86 -13.31
N LEU A 436 6.38 4.14 -14.33
CA LEU A 436 7.24 3.36 -15.21
C LEU A 436 8.08 4.23 -16.15
N GLY A 437 7.55 5.37 -16.61
CA GLY A 437 8.34 6.39 -17.29
C GLY A 437 9.46 6.93 -16.40
N ASN A 438 9.18 7.15 -15.11
CA ASN A 438 10.18 7.60 -14.14
C ASN A 438 11.26 6.53 -13.91
N PHE A 439 10.85 5.28 -13.75
CA PHE A 439 11.77 4.14 -13.68
C PHE A 439 12.68 4.05 -14.90
N ARG A 440 12.12 4.22 -16.10
CA ARG A 440 12.86 4.21 -17.36
C ARG A 440 13.88 5.34 -17.46
N TRP A 441 13.51 6.56 -17.04
CA TRP A 441 14.42 7.69 -17.02
C TRP A 441 15.60 7.45 -16.07
N GLU A 442 15.34 7.04 -14.83
CA GLU A 442 16.42 6.83 -13.84
C GLU A 442 17.27 5.59 -14.15
N LYS A 443 16.67 4.51 -14.66
CA LYS A 443 17.40 3.34 -15.19
C LYS A 443 18.45 3.75 -16.22
N CYS A 444 18.06 4.60 -17.19
CA CYS A 444 18.99 5.10 -18.20
C CYS A 444 20.11 5.97 -17.59
N ARG A 445 19.79 6.81 -16.60
CA ARG A 445 20.81 7.61 -15.88
C ARG A 445 21.82 6.72 -15.15
N THR A 446 21.36 5.65 -14.51
CA THR A 446 22.23 4.69 -13.80
C THR A 446 23.11 3.89 -14.76
N GLU A 447 22.56 3.46 -15.89
CA GLU A 447 23.31 2.73 -16.92
C GLU A 447 24.42 3.57 -17.54
N THR A 448 24.14 4.85 -17.83
CA THR A 448 25.06 5.80 -18.46
C THR A 448 26.02 6.48 -17.47
N GLY A 449 25.71 6.46 -16.17
CA GLY A 449 26.56 7.02 -15.11
C GLY A 449 26.81 8.52 -15.30
N SER A 450 28.07 8.94 -15.24
CA SER A 450 28.45 10.36 -15.41
C SER A 450 28.09 10.95 -16.78
N HIS A 451 27.86 10.10 -17.79
CA HIS A 451 27.57 10.52 -19.16
C HIS A 451 26.07 10.64 -19.46
N TRP A 452 25.21 10.58 -18.45
CA TRP A 452 23.75 10.64 -18.63
C TRP A 452 23.24 11.89 -19.36
N ASN A 453 24.01 12.98 -19.35
CA ASN A 453 23.71 14.23 -20.04
C ASN A 453 24.79 14.64 -21.07
N ASP A 454 25.60 13.69 -21.53
CA ASP A 454 26.65 13.97 -22.52
C ASP A 454 26.19 13.48 -23.90
N PHE A 455 25.93 14.42 -24.82
CA PHE A 455 25.49 14.12 -26.18
C PHE A 455 26.52 13.28 -26.97
N ARG A 456 27.80 13.28 -26.57
CA ARG A 456 28.85 12.43 -27.18
C ARG A 456 28.62 10.95 -26.93
N TYR A 457 27.83 10.63 -25.90
CA TYR A 457 27.39 9.29 -25.53
C TYR A 457 25.86 9.24 -25.69
N PRO A 458 25.36 8.91 -26.88
CA PRO A 458 23.93 8.90 -27.16
C PRO A 458 23.18 7.95 -26.21
N SER A 459 22.16 8.47 -25.56
CA SER A 459 21.26 7.75 -24.66
C SER A 459 19.90 8.44 -24.64
N LEU A 460 18.90 7.79 -24.06
CA LEU A 460 17.57 8.40 -23.89
C LEU A 460 17.67 9.76 -23.20
N THR A 461 18.39 9.82 -22.08
CA THR A 461 18.46 11.03 -21.25
C THR A 461 19.30 12.13 -21.89
N SER A 462 20.39 11.78 -22.56
CA SER A 462 21.28 12.76 -23.22
C SER A 462 20.63 13.34 -24.48
N GLU A 463 20.06 12.50 -25.37
CA GLU A 463 19.38 13.00 -26.58
C GLU A 463 18.11 13.77 -26.25
N TYR A 464 17.32 13.33 -25.26
CA TYR A 464 16.10 14.02 -24.87
C TYR A 464 16.40 15.36 -24.17
N THR A 465 17.45 15.41 -23.35
CA THR A 465 17.91 16.68 -22.74
C THR A 465 18.44 17.64 -23.80
N ASP A 466 19.24 17.16 -24.75
CA ASP A 466 19.75 17.98 -25.87
C ASP A 466 18.58 18.54 -26.71
N TYR A 467 17.60 17.70 -27.02
CA TYR A 467 16.36 18.09 -27.68
C TYR A 467 15.68 19.28 -26.97
N LEU A 468 15.45 19.17 -25.66
CA LEU A 468 14.80 20.22 -24.87
C LEU A 468 15.68 21.46 -24.69
N GLN A 469 17.00 21.32 -24.66
CA GLN A 469 17.91 22.45 -24.50
C GLN A 469 18.05 23.27 -25.79
N PHE A 470 18.12 22.61 -26.95
CA PHE A 470 18.39 23.24 -28.24
C PHE A 470 17.17 23.34 -29.16
N TYR A 471 15.95 23.07 -28.65
CA TYR A 471 14.70 23.10 -29.42
C TYR A 471 14.49 24.39 -30.24
N LYS A 472 14.97 25.55 -29.77
CA LYS A 472 14.86 26.83 -30.48
C LYS A 472 15.60 26.83 -31.82
N LYS A 473 16.78 26.21 -31.85
CA LYS A 473 17.66 26.14 -33.04
C LYS A 473 17.35 24.94 -33.94
N ASN A 474 16.54 23.99 -33.47
CA ASN A 474 16.19 22.81 -34.23
C ASN A 474 15.30 23.18 -35.44
N SER A 475 15.75 22.83 -36.65
CA SER A 475 15.04 23.09 -37.92
C SER A 475 13.91 22.08 -38.18
N GLU A 476 13.90 20.94 -37.50
CA GLU A 476 12.85 19.92 -37.62
C GLU A 476 11.57 20.27 -36.84
N LEU A 477 11.60 21.33 -36.02
CA LEU A 477 10.44 21.81 -35.26
C LEU A 477 9.82 23.04 -35.93
N SER A 478 8.51 22.98 -36.18
CA SER A 478 7.74 24.17 -36.57
C SER A 478 7.70 25.20 -35.43
N GLN A 479 7.39 26.46 -35.77
CA GLN A 479 7.30 27.53 -34.76
C GLN A 479 6.25 27.23 -33.69
N GLU A 480 5.13 26.65 -34.08
CA GLU A 480 4.07 26.20 -33.17
C GLU A 480 4.58 25.11 -32.20
N ARG A 481 5.31 24.11 -32.72
CA ARG A 481 5.91 23.04 -31.88
C ARG A 481 6.95 23.60 -30.92
N LYS A 482 7.76 24.57 -31.34
CA LYS A 482 8.70 25.27 -30.44
C LYS A 482 7.95 25.99 -29.31
N ASN A 483 6.83 26.64 -29.60
CA ASN A 483 6.00 27.27 -28.57
C ASN A 483 5.40 26.23 -27.61
N LYS A 484 4.97 25.06 -28.11
CA LYS A 484 4.47 23.95 -27.27
C LYS A 484 5.56 23.41 -26.32
N VAL A 485 6.77 23.16 -26.83
CA VAL A 485 7.92 22.72 -26.00
C VAL A 485 8.24 23.76 -24.94
N ARG A 486 8.23 25.05 -25.29
CA ARG A 486 8.41 26.14 -24.33
C ARG A 486 7.34 26.11 -23.24
N ALA A 487 6.08 25.93 -23.59
CA ALA A 487 4.98 25.86 -22.64
C ALA A 487 5.11 24.63 -21.71
N GLN A 488 5.48 23.46 -22.24
CA GLN A 488 5.75 22.27 -21.44
C GLN A 488 6.91 22.49 -20.46
N LEU A 489 8.02 23.08 -20.91
CA LEU A 489 9.16 23.42 -20.05
C LEU A 489 8.77 24.37 -18.92
N VAL A 490 7.99 25.42 -19.21
CA VAL A 490 7.49 26.35 -18.20
C VAL A 490 6.58 25.61 -17.20
N GLN A 491 5.65 24.80 -17.68
CA GLN A 491 4.73 24.03 -16.81
C GLN A 491 5.49 23.04 -15.91
N CYS A 492 6.60 22.49 -16.40
CA CYS A 492 7.44 21.51 -15.70
C CYS A 492 8.60 22.16 -14.92
N ASN A 493 8.58 23.48 -14.67
CA ASN A 493 9.64 24.21 -13.96
C ASN A 493 11.06 23.95 -14.53
N ASN A 494 11.16 23.84 -15.86
CA ASN A 494 12.36 23.50 -16.62
C ASN A 494 13.01 22.14 -16.23
N LYS A 495 12.28 21.25 -15.56
CA LYS A 495 12.74 19.89 -15.29
C LYS A 495 12.50 19.01 -16.51
N HIS A 496 13.57 18.64 -17.20
CA HIS A 496 13.51 17.83 -18.42
C HIS A 496 12.84 16.47 -18.19
N LYS A 497 13.10 15.84 -17.04
CA LYS A 497 12.44 14.60 -16.60
C LYS A 497 10.92 14.73 -16.61
N GLU A 498 10.36 15.78 -16.01
CA GLU A 498 8.91 15.99 -15.94
C GLU A 498 8.27 16.20 -17.33
N VAL A 499 9.01 16.79 -18.28
CA VAL A 499 8.57 16.90 -19.67
C VAL A 499 8.60 15.51 -20.34
N PHE A 500 9.67 14.75 -20.12
CA PHE A 500 9.78 13.37 -20.59
C PHE A 500 8.62 12.48 -20.09
N LEU A 501 8.25 12.56 -18.81
CA LEU A 501 7.16 11.75 -18.26
C LEU A 501 5.83 12.01 -18.96
N LYS A 502 5.53 13.27 -19.28
CA LYS A 502 4.32 13.65 -20.04
C LYS A 502 4.36 13.12 -21.48
N ASP A 503 5.50 13.26 -22.15
CA ASP A 503 5.66 12.76 -23.51
C ASP A 503 5.65 11.22 -23.55
N TYR A 504 6.18 10.54 -22.53
CA TYR A 504 6.11 9.09 -22.37
C TYR A 504 4.66 8.62 -22.10
N ALA A 505 3.89 9.37 -21.31
CA ALA A 505 2.47 9.08 -21.14
C ALA A 505 1.69 9.20 -22.46
N ASP A 506 1.96 10.24 -23.25
CA ASP A 506 1.40 10.37 -24.60
C ASP A 506 1.92 9.27 -25.54
N TRP A 507 3.17 8.80 -25.37
CA TRP A 507 3.76 7.69 -26.13
C TRP A 507 2.97 6.39 -25.95
N ILE A 508 2.75 6.00 -24.70
CA ILE A 508 2.08 4.75 -24.34
C ILE A 508 0.56 4.85 -24.57
N LEU A 509 -0.09 5.93 -24.14
CA LEU A 509 -1.56 6.00 -24.14
C LEU A 509 -2.15 6.46 -25.48
N ARG A 510 -1.38 7.16 -26.32
CA ARG A 510 -1.90 7.81 -27.54
C ARG A 510 -1.14 7.40 -28.80
N GLU A 511 0.18 7.55 -28.83
CA GLU A 511 0.98 7.25 -30.03
C GLU A 511 0.95 5.75 -30.37
N ALA A 512 0.95 4.87 -29.36
CA ALA A 512 0.75 3.42 -29.57
C ALA A 512 -0.58 3.07 -30.26
N ARG A 513 -1.57 3.97 -30.24
CA ARG A 513 -2.87 3.84 -30.93
C ARG A 513 -2.93 4.66 -32.23
N GLY A 514 -1.82 5.22 -32.69
CA GLY A 514 -1.72 6.02 -33.91
C GLY A 514 -2.03 7.51 -33.74
N ALA A 515 -2.38 7.97 -32.54
CA ALA A 515 -2.69 9.38 -32.30
C ALA A 515 -1.42 10.24 -32.19
N MET A 516 -1.09 10.95 -33.26
CA MET A 516 0.15 11.75 -33.40
C MET A 516 0.13 13.03 -32.53
N LYS A 517 0.57 12.93 -31.27
CA LYS A 517 0.66 14.05 -30.31
C LYS A 517 2.06 14.61 -30.18
N LEU A 518 3.08 13.77 -30.30
CA LEU A 518 4.48 14.12 -30.09
C LEU A 518 5.10 14.79 -31.32
N SER A 519 6.18 15.52 -31.08
CA SER A 519 7.00 16.08 -32.15
C SER A 519 7.76 14.97 -32.89
N ARG A 520 8.20 15.24 -34.13
CA ARG A 520 9.04 14.27 -34.88
C ARG A 520 10.29 13.90 -34.09
N VAL A 521 10.95 14.87 -33.47
CA VAL A 521 12.19 14.67 -32.70
C VAL A 521 11.93 13.79 -31.47
N ALA A 522 10.92 14.13 -30.66
CA ALA A 522 10.55 13.35 -29.48
C ALA A 522 10.15 11.91 -29.84
N ARG A 523 9.38 11.73 -30.93
CA ARG A 523 9.01 10.41 -31.46
C ARG A 523 10.24 9.59 -31.84
N THR A 524 11.20 10.16 -32.57
CA THR A 524 12.43 9.47 -32.97
C THR A 524 13.25 9.02 -31.75
N ILE A 525 13.38 9.89 -30.74
CA ILE A 525 14.09 9.56 -29.50
C ILE A 525 13.38 8.42 -28.75
N LEU A 526 12.07 8.55 -28.52
CA LEU A 526 11.28 7.51 -27.86
C LEU A 526 11.30 6.20 -28.63
N PHE A 527 11.22 6.19 -29.96
CA PHE A 527 11.33 4.95 -30.73
C PHE A 527 12.68 4.25 -30.57
N THR A 528 13.75 5.03 -30.45
CA THR A 528 15.11 4.52 -30.37
C THR A 528 15.35 3.78 -29.05
N TYR A 529 14.83 4.34 -27.96
CA TYR A 529 15.13 3.87 -26.59
C TYR A 529 13.94 3.22 -25.88
N CYS A 530 12.73 3.45 -26.39
CA CYS A 530 11.44 2.92 -25.94
C CYS A 530 10.66 2.31 -27.11
N PRO A 531 11.25 1.33 -27.82
CA PRO A 531 10.65 0.76 -29.02
C PRO A 531 9.31 0.11 -28.71
N PHE A 532 8.37 0.25 -29.64
CA PHE A 532 7.13 -0.49 -29.63
C PHE A 532 7.38 -1.99 -29.88
N SER A 533 6.58 -2.84 -29.25
CA SER A 533 6.54 -4.28 -29.54
C SER A 533 6.22 -4.57 -31.00
N ALA A 534 6.62 -5.74 -31.51
CA ALA A 534 6.31 -6.13 -32.89
C ALA A 534 4.80 -6.11 -33.20
N GLU A 535 3.95 -6.43 -32.22
CA GLU A 535 2.49 -6.35 -32.36
C GLU A 535 2.00 -4.91 -32.53
N THR A 536 2.45 -4.00 -31.67
CA THR A 536 2.11 -2.56 -31.75
C THR A 536 2.69 -1.94 -33.03
N MET A 537 3.87 -2.38 -33.47
CA MET A 537 4.46 -1.94 -34.73
C MET A 537 3.60 -2.31 -35.94
N LYS A 538 3.02 -3.51 -35.94
CA LYS A 538 2.17 -4.00 -37.02
C LYS A 538 0.87 -3.20 -37.13
N THR A 539 0.29 -2.75 -36.02
CA THR A 539 -0.92 -1.91 -36.05
C THR A 539 -0.65 -0.50 -36.57
N LEU A 540 0.58 -0.01 -36.44
CA LEU A 540 1.03 1.29 -36.95
C LEU A 540 1.63 1.22 -38.36
N GLU A 541 1.62 0.04 -38.99
CA GLU A 541 2.14 -0.17 -40.33
C GLU A 541 1.42 0.74 -41.35
N GLY A 542 2.18 1.29 -42.30
CA GLY A 542 1.65 2.24 -43.30
C GLY A 542 1.59 3.70 -42.84
N GLN A 543 1.79 3.99 -41.55
CA GLN A 543 1.85 5.38 -41.06
C GLN A 543 3.29 5.93 -41.16
N THR A 544 3.53 6.80 -42.14
CA THR A 544 4.87 7.36 -42.46
C THR A 544 5.63 7.89 -41.24
N PRO A 545 5.04 8.68 -40.32
CA PRO A 545 5.79 9.25 -39.20
C PRO A 545 6.42 8.22 -38.25
N TYR A 546 5.78 7.06 -38.08
CA TYR A 546 6.32 5.97 -37.24
C TYR A 546 7.38 5.16 -37.99
N SER A 547 7.16 4.91 -39.29
CA SER A 547 8.17 4.25 -40.14
C SER A 547 9.49 5.02 -40.21
N GLU A 548 9.43 6.36 -40.20
CA GLU A 548 10.61 7.21 -40.19
C GLU A 548 11.34 7.19 -38.84
N ALA A 549 10.60 7.29 -37.74
CA ALA A 549 11.15 7.24 -36.39
C ALA A 549 11.82 5.88 -36.10
N ALA A 550 11.24 4.79 -36.61
CA ALA A 550 11.74 3.43 -36.42
C ALA A 550 13.07 3.13 -37.14
N LYS A 551 13.50 3.94 -38.12
CA LYS A 551 14.68 3.63 -38.97
C LYS A 551 15.96 3.40 -38.16
N LYS A 552 16.23 4.26 -37.17
CA LYS A 552 17.43 4.16 -36.31
C LYS A 552 17.38 2.86 -35.51
N TYR A 553 16.27 2.63 -34.80
CA TYR A 553 16.03 1.42 -34.03
C TYR A 553 16.17 0.13 -34.86
N ILE A 554 15.52 0.05 -36.02
CA ILE A 554 15.58 -1.14 -36.90
C ILE A 554 16.99 -1.44 -37.38
N ARG A 555 17.75 -0.39 -37.75
CA ARG A 555 19.15 -0.55 -38.19
C ARG A 555 20.02 -1.06 -37.05
N ASP A 556 19.90 -0.46 -35.88
CA ASP A 556 20.75 -0.77 -34.73
C ASP A 556 20.42 -2.17 -34.17
N ASN A 557 19.12 -2.53 -34.10
CA ASN A 557 18.67 -3.87 -33.72
C ASN A 557 19.13 -4.94 -34.74
N ARG A 558 19.06 -4.66 -36.04
CA ARG A 558 19.59 -5.60 -37.07
C ARG A 558 21.09 -5.84 -36.91
N ALA A 559 21.87 -4.81 -36.57
CA ALA A 559 23.29 -4.95 -36.30
C ALA A 559 23.54 -5.80 -35.05
N ALA A 560 22.77 -5.57 -33.97
CA ALA A 560 22.85 -6.36 -32.75
C ALA A 560 22.52 -7.85 -32.99
N ARG A 561 21.44 -8.16 -33.72
CA ARG A 561 21.07 -9.54 -34.10
C ARG A 561 22.19 -10.23 -34.87
N LYS A 562 22.74 -9.56 -35.90
CA LYS A 562 23.84 -10.13 -36.68
C LYS A 562 25.08 -10.43 -35.83
N SER A 563 25.41 -9.53 -34.90
CA SER A 563 26.51 -9.73 -33.95
C SER A 563 26.26 -10.94 -33.05
N LEU A 564 25.03 -11.08 -32.54
CA LEU A 564 24.62 -12.20 -31.71
C LEU A 564 24.63 -13.53 -32.47
N ASP A 565 24.10 -13.57 -33.69
CA ASP A 565 24.10 -14.77 -34.55
C ASP A 565 25.53 -15.26 -34.83
N MET A 566 26.44 -14.32 -35.14
CA MET A 566 27.87 -14.63 -35.32
C MET A 566 28.50 -15.19 -34.04
N MET A 567 28.05 -14.72 -32.88
CA MET A 567 28.50 -15.23 -31.58
C MET A 567 27.94 -16.64 -31.32
N MET A 568 26.64 -16.85 -31.53
CA MET A 568 25.94 -18.14 -31.38
C MET A 568 26.57 -19.24 -32.25
N HIS A 569 27.04 -18.90 -33.45
CA HIS A 569 27.77 -19.83 -34.32
C HIS A 569 29.04 -20.42 -33.68
N LYS A 570 29.67 -19.76 -32.69
CA LYS A 570 30.83 -20.31 -31.97
C LYS A 570 30.44 -21.53 -31.13
N TRP A 571 29.29 -21.50 -30.44
CA TRP A 571 28.78 -22.66 -29.69
C TRP A 571 28.42 -23.81 -30.62
N VAL A 572 27.74 -23.52 -31.73
CA VAL A 572 27.37 -24.52 -32.74
C VAL A 572 28.63 -25.19 -33.31
N LYS A 573 29.68 -24.43 -33.63
CA LYS A 573 30.95 -24.97 -34.15
C LYS A 573 31.70 -25.80 -33.10
N ALA A 574 31.58 -25.43 -31.82
CA ALA A 574 32.17 -26.18 -30.71
C ALA A 574 31.35 -27.43 -30.33
N GLY A 575 30.18 -27.64 -30.93
CA GLY A 575 29.27 -28.73 -30.56
C GLY A 575 28.66 -28.57 -29.18
N LEU A 576 28.60 -27.33 -28.66
CA LEU A 576 28.07 -27.00 -27.34
C LEU A 576 26.66 -26.42 -27.46
N GLU A 577 25.85 -26.65 -26.42
CA GLU A 577 24.54 -26.01 -26.31
C GLU A 577 24.68 -24.51 -26.07
N ILE A 578 23.77 -23.74 -26.66
CA ILE A 578 23.73 -22.29 -26.51
C ILE A 578 23.15 -21.96 -25.13
N PRO A 579 23.82 -21.12 -24.31
CA PRO A 579 23.31 -20.72 -23.01
C PRO A 579 21.91 -20.10 -23.10
N GLN A 580 21.02 -20.44 -22.16
CA GLN A 580 19.64 -19.97 -22.14
C GLN A 580 19.54 -18.44 -22.14
N GLU A 581 20.43 -17.73 -21.44
CA GLU A 581 20.46 -16.27 -21.39
C GLU A 581 20.80 -15.62 -22.75
N ILE A 582 21.60 -16.30 -23.59
CA ILE A 582 21.91 -15.87 -24.96
C ILE A 582 20.72 -16.12 -25.89
N ALA A 583 20.05 -17.26 -25.73
CA ALA A 583 18.82 -17.55 -26.47
C ALA A 583 17.70 -16.54 -26.14
N ALA A 584 17.53 -16.20 -24.86
CA ALA A 584 16.59 -15.18 -24.41
C ALA A 584 16.95 -13.79 -24.97
N THR A 585 18.24 -13.46 -25.05
CA THR A 585 18.69 -12.22 -25.70
C THR A 585 18.32 -12.19 -27.19
N ALA A 586 18.46 -13.32 -27.89
CA ALA A 586 18.06 -13.41 -29.30
C ALA A 586 16.54 -13.25 -29.49
N GLU A 587 15.75 -13.76 -28.55
CA GLU A 587 14.29 -13.58 -28.52
C GLU A 587 13.91 -12.13 -28.25
N TYR A 588 14.50 -11.49 -27.24
CA TYR A 588 14.31 -10.07 -26.95
C TYR A 588 14.58 -9.18 -28.16
N LEU A 589 15.67 -9.46 -28.90
CA LEU A 589 15.99 -8.67 -30.08
C LEU A 589 14.96 -8.84 -31.20
N LYS A 590 14.14 -9.92 -31.23
CA LYS A 590 13.07 -10.10 -32.22
C LYS A 590 11.98 -9.03 -32.10
N GLY A 591 11.77 -8.52 -30.88
CA GLY A 591 10.84 -7.44 -30.55
C GLY A 591 9.39 -7.88 -30.43
#